data_AF-A0A3E0TQZ3-F1
#
_entry.id   AF-A0A3E0TQZ3-F1
#
_cell.length_a   1.000
_cell.length_b   1.000
_cell.length_c   1.000
_cell.angle_alpha   90.00
_cell.angle_beta   90.00
_cell.angle_gamma   90.00
#
_symmetry.space_group_name_H-M   'P 1'
#
loop_
_entity.id
_entity.type
_entity.pdbx_description
1 polymer ?
#
loop_
_entity_poly.entity_id
_entity_poly.type
_entity_poly.pdbx_seq_one_letter_code
_entity_poly.pdbx_strand_id
1 'polypeptide(L)'
;MTTLIQKMITSDGEPNWATNALRWLSNHTKAIVLPIIGIAVFLLIWSFAASNIDTSLGKFPGPTAVATQVVNLYEEHNAEREKEVAFYQRQEERNAKRVAGGKSAKTSQTLGILMSRKKFIAQIFT
;
A
#
# COMPACT_ATOMS: atom_id res chain seq x y z
N MET A 1 50.87 -19.82 -2.32
CA MET A 1 49.75 -20.43 -1.56
C MET A 1 49.78 -20.12 -0.05
N THR A 2 50.74 -19.35 0.47
CA THR A 2 50.81 -19.01 1.90
C THR A 2 50.06 -17.73 2.29
N THR A 3 49.83 -16.82 1.33
CA THR A 3 49.18 -15.52 1.57
C THR A 3 47.67 -15.61 1.79
N LEU A 4 47.00 -16.58 1.16
CA LEU A 4 45.55 -16.78 1.29
C LEU A 4 45.19 -17.44 2.62
N ILE A 5 46.00 -18.39 3.08
CA ILE A 5 45.84 -19.03 4.39
C ILE A 5 46.11 -18.02 5.51
N GLN A 6 47.13 -17.16 5.34
CA GLN A 6 47.44 -16.11 6.31
C GLN A 6 46.34 -15.05 6.43
N LYS A 7 45.67 -14.70 5.33
CA LYS A 7 44.53 -13.76 5.31
C LYS A 7 43.28 -14.36 5.97
N MET A 8 43.08 -15.67 5.90
CA MET A 8 41.97 -16.35 6.59
C MET A 8 42.23 -16.59 8.08
N ILE A 9 43.50 -16.65 8.50
CA ILE A 9 43.90 -16.81 9.91
C ILE A 9 44.01 -15.47 10.65
N THR A 10 44.22 -14.35 9.94
CA THR A 10 44.29 -13.00 10.55
C THR A 10 43.00 -12.18 10.45
N SER A 11 41.88 -12.78 10.05
CA SER A 11 40.56 -12.13 10.01
C SER A 11 39.86 -12.08 11.38
N ASP A 12 40.62 -12.04 12.48
CA ASP A 12 40.11 -11.87 13.84
C ASP A 12 40.22 -10.39 14.29
N GLY A 13 40.06 -9.47 13.33
CA GLY A 13 40.03 -8.03 13.59
C GLY A 13 38.59 -7.54 13.76
N GLU A 14 38.29 -6.92 14.91
CA GLU A 14 37.02 -6.29 15.29
C GLU A 14 36.18 -5.81 14.08
N PRO A 15 34.88 -6.14 14.01
CA PRO A 15 34.05 -5.92 12.83
C PRO A 15 33.98 -4.43 12.43
N ASN A 16 34.78 -4.06 11.43
CA ASN A 16 34.87 -2.70 10.90
C ASN A 16 33.58 -2.21 10.22
N TRP A 17 32.62 -3.08 9.94
CA TRP A 17 31.33 -2.70 9.35
C TRP A 17 30.52 -1.83 10.31
N ALA A 18 30.57 -2.09 11.61
CA ALA A 18 29.84 -1.33 12.62
C ALA A 18 30.41 0.09 12.76
N THR A 19 31.74 0.22 12.80
CA THR A 19 32.41 1.53 12.87
C THR A 19 32.24 2.33 11.57
N ASN A 20 32.27 1.65 10.41
CA ASN A 20 31.97 2.28 9.13
C ASN A 20 30.50 2.73 9.03
N ALA A 21 29.55 1.95 9.54
CA ALA A 21 28.14 2.31 9.60
C ALA A 21 27.89 3.51 10.54
N LEU A 22 28.51 3.51 11.72
CA LEU A 22 28.46 4.62 12.67
C LEU A 22 29.07 5.89 12.09
N ARG A 23 30.21 5.77 11.40
CA ARG A 23 30.87 6.89 10.71
C ARG A 23 30.05 7.42 9.53
N TRP A 24 29.39 6.54 8.79
CA TRP A 24 28.45 6.95 7.74
C TRP A 24 27.27 7.72 8.34
N LEU A 25 26.69 7.21 9.43
CA LEU A 25 25.58 7.86 10.13
C LEU A 25 25.98 9.22 10.72
N SER A 26 27.15 9.32 11.33
CA SER A 26 27.66 10.59 11.87
C SER A 26 27.85 11.64 10.78
N ASN A 27 28.37 11.23 9.61
CA ASN A 27 28.59 12.12 8.49
C ASN A 27 27.28 12.58 7.83
N HIS A 28 26.21 11.77 7.92
CA HIS A 28 24.90 12.08 7.35
C HIS A 28 23.87 12.56 8.40
N THR A 29 24.29 12.77 9.66
CA THR A 29 23.38 13.12 10.74
C THR A 29 22.59 14.40 10.43
N LYS A 30 23.23 15.42 9.86
CA LYS A 30 22.53 16.67 9.48
C LYS A 30 21.50 16.45 8.38
N ALA A 31 21.79 15.59 7.40
CA ALA A 31 20.90 15.28 6.28
C ALA A 31 19.66 14.47 6.71
N ILE A 32 19.70 13.82 7.88
CA ILE A 32 18.59 13.03 8.41
C ILE A 32 17.84 13.83 9.50
N VAL A 33 18.57 14.41 10.45
CA VAL A 33 17.99 15.11 11.61
C VAL A 33 17.25 16.38 11.19
N LEU A 34 17.80 17.17 10.27
CA LEU A 34 17.18 18.44 9.88
C LEU A 34 15.80 18.22 9.20
N PRO A 35 15.64 17.28 8.24
CA PRO A 35 14.32 16.93 7.73
C PRO A 35 13.35 16.40 8.79
N ILE A 36 13.82 15.55 9.73
CA ILE A 36 12.96 15.02 10.79
C ILE A 36 12.43 16.17 11.68
N ILE A 37 13.29 17.11 12.07
CA ILE A 37 12.88 18.29 12.84
C ILE A 37 11.89 19.13 12.02
N GLY A 38 12.15 19.33 10.72
CA GLY A 38 11.24 20.06 9.84
C GLY A 38 9.86 19.41 9.77
N ILE A 39 9.80 18.08 9.63
CA ILE A 39 8.55 17.32 9.65
C ILE A 39 7.86 17.47 11.00
N ALA A 40 8.58 17.36 12.12
CA ALA A 40 8.00 17.51 13.45
C ALA A 40 7.39 18.91 13.65
N VAL A 41 8.11 19.97 13.28
CA VAL A 41 7.61 21.35 13.34
C VAL A 41 6.39 21.53 12.43
N PHE A 42 6.43 21.00 11.21
CA PHE A 42 5.30 21.04 10.30
C PHE A 42 4.07 20.34 10.88
N LEU A 43 4.22 19.14 11.46
CA LEU A 43 3.12 18.39 12.08
C LEU A 43 2.52 19.14 13.27
N LEU A 44 3.34 19.81 14.08
CA LEU A 44 2.86 20.64 15.19
C LEU A 44 2.03 21.83 14.69
N ILE A 45 2.55 22.58 13.71
CA ILE A 45 1.84 23.71 13.11
C ILE A 45 0.53 23.24 12.47
N TRP A 46 0.57 22.15 11.70
CA TRP A 46 -0.62 21.59 11.05
C TRP A 46 -1.66 21.13 12.07
N SER A 47 -1.27 20.40 13.12
CA SER A 47 -2.19 19.94 14.16
C SER A 47 -2.91 21.10 14.85
N PHE A 48 -2.17 22.18 15.15
CA PHE A 48 -2.76 23.37 15.73
C PHE A 48 -3.69 24.08 14.75
N ALA A 49 -3.23 24.32 13.51
CA ALA A 49 -4.02 24.99 12.49
C ALA A 49 -5.34 24.25 12.18
N ALA A 50 -5.29 22.93 12.02
CA ALA A 50 -6.46 22.10 11.75
C ALA A 50 -7.54 22.21 12.84
N SER A 51 -7.13 22.25 14.11
CA SER A 51 -8.06 22.36 15.25
C SER A 51 -8.82 23.69 15.30
N ASN A 52 -8.25 24.74 14.70
CA ASN A 52 -8.81 26.09 14.66
C ASN A 52 -9.71 26.35 13.43
N ILE A 53 -9.79 25.42 12.47
CA ILE A 53 -10.61 25.58 11.26
C ILE A 53 -11.94 24.85 11.44
N ASP A 54 -13.02 25.63 11.48
CA ASP A 54 -14.40 25.15 11.48
C ASP A 54 -14.96 25.15 10.05
N THR A 55 -15.45 23.99 9.61
CA THR A 55 -16.14 23.83 8.33
C THR A 55 -17.61 23.48 8.57
N SER A 56 -18.46 23.63 7.55
CA SER A 56 -19.88 23.23 7.63
C SER A 56 -20.10 21.75 7.92
N LEU A 57 -19.09 20.90 7.68
CA LEU A 57 -19.11 19.46 7.91
C LEU A 57 -18.43 19.06 9.23
N GLY A 58 -17.95 20.03 10.01
CA GLY A 58 -17.22 19.81 11.27
C GLY A 58 -15.80 20.37 11.25
N LYS A 59 -14.95 19.87 12.14
CA LYS A 59 -13.55 20.32 12.28
C LYS A 59 -12.69 19.81 11.13
N PHE A 60 -11.74 20.64 10.69
CA PHE A 60 -10.76 20.23 9.69
C PHE A 60 -9.85 19.12 10.26
N PRO A 61 -9.57 18.04 9.50
CA PRO A 61 -8.84 16.89 10.04
C PRO A 61 -7.35 17.20 10.25
N GLY A 62 -6.84 16.79 11.41
CA GLY A 62 -5.41 16.82 11.73
C GLY A 62 -4.63 15.61 11.19
N PRO A 63 -3.31 15.57 11.38
CA PRO A 63 -2.42 14.53 10.82
C PRO A 63 -2.81 13.11 11.22
N THR A 64 -3.20 12.90 12.48
CA THR A 64 -3.59 11.57 12.98
C THR A 64 -4.89 11.08 12.35
N ALA A 65 -5.88 11.96 12.22
CA ALA A 65 -7.16 11.65 11.57
C ALA A 65 -6.95 11.28 10.10
N VAL A 66 -6.08 11.99 9.38
CA VAL A 66 -5.72 11.65 7.99
C VAL A 66 -5.03 10.29 7.91
N ALA A 67 -4.09 10.00 8.81
CA ALA A 67 -3.41 8.70 8.84
C ALA A 67 -4.40 7.54 9.04
N THR A 68 -5.33 7.66 9.99
CA THR A 68 -6.38 6.66 10.21
C THR A 68 -7.28 6.52 8.97
N GLN A 69 -7.68 7.63 8.33
CA GLN A 69 -8.51 7.57 7.13
C GLN A 69 -7.81 6.87 5.97
N VAL A 70 -6.50 7.01 5.83
CA VAL A 70 -5.73 6.30 4.79
C VAL A 70 -5.77 4.78 5.02
N VAL A 71 -5.61 4.33 6.27
CA VAL A 71 -5.70 2.90 6.61
C VAL A 71 -7.10 2.37 6.32
N ASN A 72 -8.13 3.07 6.81
CA ASN A 72 -9.53 2.67 6.58
C ASN A 72 -9.84 2.59 5.08
N LEU A 73 -9.39 3.56 4.28
CA LEU A 73 -9.63 3.58 2.84
C LEU A 73 -8.94 2.40 2.14
N TYR A 74 -7.75 2.00 2.60
CA TYR A 74 -7.06 0.82 2.09
C TYR A 74 -7.81 -0.46 2.43
N GLU A 75 -8.30 -0.59 3.67
CA GLU A 75 -9.12 -1.73 4.09
C GLU A 75 -10.44 -1.80 3.32
N GLU A 76 -11.12 -0.67 3.15
CA GLU A 76 -12.35 -0.56 2.35
C GLU A 76 -12.10 -0.93 0.89
N HIS A 77 -10.97 -0.50 0.31
CA HIS A 77 -10.60 -0.87 -1.05
C HIS A 77 -10.45 -2.40 -1.21
N ASN A 78 -9.77 -3.05 -0.26
CA ASN A 78 -9.60 -4.50 -0.26
C ASN A 78 -10.95 -5.21 -0.09
N ALA A 79 -11.78 -4.76 0.85
CA ALA A 79 -13.12 -5.31 1.07
C ALA A 79 -14.01 -5.15 -0.17
N GLU A 80 -13.93 -4.04 -0.89
CA GLU A 80 -14.72 -3.82 -2.10
C GLU A 80 -14.27 -4.75 -3.24
N ARG A 81 -12.96 -5.05 -3.33
CA ARG A 81 -12.44 -6.05 -4.27
C ARG A 81 -13.01 -7.44 -4.00
N GLU A 82 -13.08 -7.86 -2.74
CA GLU A 82 -13.66 -9.15 -2.35
C GLU A 82 -15.16 -9.21 -2.68
N LYS A 83 -15.90 -8.14 -2.40
CA LYS A 83 -17.33 -8.04 -2.75
C LYS A 83 -17.53 -8.09 -4.26
N GLU A 84 -16.67 -7.45 -5.04
CA GLU A 84 -16.72 -7.47 -6.50
C GLU A 84 -16.55 -8.91 -7.04
N VAL A 85 -15.56 -9.67 -6.54
CA VAL A 85 -15.36 -11.08 -6.90
C VAL A 85 -16.61 -11.91 -6.56
N ALA A 86 -17.12 -11.77 -5.34
CA ALA A 86 -18.32 -12.48 -4.90
C ALA A 86 -19.56 -12.10 -5.73
N PHE A 87 -19.69 -10.83 -6.13
CA PHE A 87 -20.76 -10.37 -7.01
C PHE A 87 -20.68 -11.04 -8.38
N TYR A 88 -19.49 -11.10 -9.00
CA TYR A 88 -19.32 -11.77 -10.28
C TYR A 88 -19.59 -13.27 -10.19
N GLN A 89 -19.17 -13.95 -9.12
CA GLN A 89 -19.48 -15.37 -8.95
C GLN A 89 -20.99 -15.62 -8.89
N ARG A 90 -21.75 -14.79 -8.16
CA ARG A 90 -23.21 -14.84 -8.15
C ARG A 90 -23.81 -14.53 -9.53
N GLN A 91 -23.21 -13.63 -10.30
CA GLN A 91 -23.65 -13.32 -11.66
C GLN A 91 -23.43 -14.49 -12.62
N GLU A 92 -22.30 -15.20 -12.52
CA GLU A 92 -22.01 -16.40 -13.30
C GLU A 92 -23.01 -17.50 -13.01
N GLU A 93 -23.29 -17.77 -11.74
CA GLU A 93 -24.25 -18.78 -11.33
C GLU A 93 -25.67 -18.47 -11.86
N ARG A 94 -26.12 -17.22 -11.73
CA ARG A 94 -27.42 -16.80 -12.27
C ARG A 94 -27.46 -16.89 -13.80
N ASN A 95 -26.37 -16.55 -14.48
CA ASN A 95 -26.31 -16.63 -15.93
C ASN A 95 -26.32 -18.09 -16.41
N ALA A 96 -25.58 -18.98 -15.75
CA ALA A 96 -25.60 -20.41 -16.03
C ALA A 96 -27.03 -20.99 -15.89
N LYS A 97 -27.76 -20.60 -14.83
CA LYS A 97 -29.17 -20.99 -14.65
C LYS A 97 -30.09 -20.44 -15.75
N ARG A 98 -29.85 -19.22 -16.25
CA ARG A 98 -30.63 -18.62 -17.36
C ARG A 98 -30.42 -19.37 -18.68
N VAL A 99 -29.18 -19.79 -18.96
CA VAL A 99 -28.83 -20.60 -20.13
C VAL A 99 -29.49 -21.96 -20.05
N ALA A 100 -29.36 -22.65 -18.92
CA ALA A 100 -29.98 -23.95 -18.70
C ALA A 100 -31.51 -23.92 -18.80
N GLY A 101 -32.14 -22.82 -18.36
CA GLY A 101 -33.58 -22.58 -18.47
C GLY A 101 -34.06 -22.04 -19.83
N GLY A 102 -33.21 -22.04 -20.88
CA GLY A 102 -33.62 -21.72 -22.25
C GLY A 102 -33.88 -20.24 -22.56
N LYS A 103 -33.43 -19.29 -21.72
CA LYS A 103 -33.62 -17.85 -21.98
C LYS A 103 -32.60 -17.33 -23.02
N SER A 104 -33.09 -16.55 -23.99
CA SER A 104 -32.42 -16.00 -25.21
C SER A 104 -30.87 -16.04 -25.25
N ALA A 105 -30.34 -16.78 -26.23
CA ALA A 105 -28.91 -16.97 -26.50
C ALA A 105 -28.14 -15.65 -26.74
N LYS A 106 -28.79 -14.63 -27.32
CA LYS A 106 -28.15 -13.35 -27.69
C LYS A 106 -27.78 -12.51 -26.47
N THR A 107 -28.61 -12.57 -25.43
CA THR A 107 -28.34 -11.88 -24.16
C THR A 107 -27.24 -12.59 -23.37
N SER A 108 -27.22 -13.93 -23.40
CA SER A 108 -26.20 -14.70 -22.67
C SER A 108 -24.79 -14.58 -23.26
N GLN A 109 -24.65 -14.53 -24.58
CA GLN A 109 -23.34 -14.40 -25.24
C GLN A 109 -22.69 -13.04 -24.94
N THR A 110 -23.49 -11.96 -25.02
CA THR A 110 -23.06 -10.60 -24.69
C THR A 110 -22.63 -10.48 -23.22
N LEU A 111 -23.37 -11.12 -22.30
CA LEU A 111 -23.03 -11.15 -20.87
C LEU A 111 -21.71 -11.89 -20.62
N GLY A 112 -21.44 -12.99 -21.32
CA GLY A 112 -20.19 -13.74 -21.20
C GLY A 112 -18.96 -12.91 -21.61
N ILE A 113 -19.04 -12.19 -22.74
CA ILE A 113 -17.94 -11.35 -23.23
C ILE A 113 -17.66 -10.19 -22.27
N LEU A 114 -18.71 -9.53 -21.76
CA LEU A 114 -18.57 -8.42 -20.81
C LEU A 114 -17.95 -8.87 -19.47
N MET A 115 -18.34 -10.05 -18.97
CA MET A 115 -17.78 -10.63 -17.76
C MET A 115 -16.31 -11.01 -17.96
N SER A 116 -15.95 -11.63 -19.09
CA SER A 116 -14.57 -11.98 -19.42
C SER A 116 -13.66 -10.75 -19.53
N ARG A 117 -14.13 -9.68 -20.20
CA ARG A 117 -13.38 -8.42 -20.30
C ARG A 117 -13.17 -7.77 -18.93
N LYS A 118 -14.19 -7.77 -18.07
CA LYS A 118 -14.09 -7.21 -16.71
C LYS A 118 -13.12 -8.01 -15.84
N LYS A 119 -13.17 -9.35 -15.88
CA LYS A 119 -12.22 -10.23 -15.18
C LYS A 119 -10.78 -9.98 -15.62
N PHE A 120 -10.54 -9.84 -16.93
CA PHE A 120 -9.21 -9.52 -17.46
C PHE A 120 -8.69 -8.16 -16.97
N ILE A 121 -9.52 -7.12 -16.97
CA ILE A 121 -9.12 -5.79 -16.48
C ILE A 121 -8.84 -5.83 -14.97
N ALA A 122 -9.67 -6.50 -14.16
CA ALA A 122 -9.42 -6.68 -12.74
C ALA A 122 -8.09 -7.42 -12.46
N GLN A 123 -7.70 -8.34 -13.35
CA GLN A 123 -6.45 -9.10 -13.25
C GLN A 123 -5.20 -8.27 -13.58
N ILE A 124 -5.29 -7.23 -14.43
CA ILE A 124 -4.14 -6.36 -14.76
C ILE A 124 -3.76 -5.45 -13.58
N PHE A 125 -4.74 -5.06 -12.77
CA PHE A 125 -4.54 -4.15 -11.62
C PHE A 125 -4.40 -4.89 -10.28
N THR A 126 -4.17 -6.21 -10.31
CA THR A 126 -3.84 -7.05 -9.15
C THR A 126 -2.37 -7.41 -9.19
#